data_AF-A0A3C1AAD6-F1
#
_entry.id   AF-A0A3C1AAD6-F1
#
_cell.length_a   1.000
_cell.length_b   1.000
_cell.length_c   1.000
_cell.angle_alpha   90.00
_cell.angle_beta   90.00
_cell.angle_gamma   90.00
#
_symmetry.space_group_name_H-M   'P 1'
#
loop_
_entity.id
_entity.type
_entity.pdbx_description
1 polymer ?
#
loop_
_entity_poly.entity_id
_entity_poly.type
_entity_poly.pdbx_seq_one_letter_code
_entity_poly.pdbx_strand_id
1 'polypeptide(L)'
;MIKGKDIIVIGLQPWDIEIGSNCKNIAMEFAKNNRVLYINPPLTFHAIRKNRHNDKVIKRLKIIKGEISDIHQIEPKLWVFYPKIIIPSINWIRCDWLFDVLNQQNNKRFAKEINRAKTSLGFKDVILFNDNHIFLGLYMKNYIKPQFYIYYIRDNLINNPYWKKHGLKLEPRLIQKADLVISNST
;
A
#
# COMPACT_ATOMS: atom_id res chain seq x y z
N MET A 1 8.14 18.82 12.09
CA MET A 1 8.15 17.43 11.58
C MET A 1 7.83 16.50 12.75
N ILE A 2 6.90 15.57 12.60
CA ILE A 2 6.53 14.62 13.66
C ILE A 2 7.71 13.70 14.00
N LYS A 3 7.88 13.33 15.28
CA LYS A 3 9.01 12.53 15.77
C LYS A 3 8.53 11.40 16.68
N GLY A 4 9.32 10.32 16.75
CA GLY A 4 9.08 9.21 17.66
C GLY A 4 7.80 8.42 17.36
N LYS A 5 7.33 8.42 16.12
CA LYS A 5 6.14 7.67 15.69
C LYS A 5 6.49 6.42 14.92
N ASP A 6 5.55 5.49 14.89
CA ASP A 6 5.54 4.35 13.99
C ASP A 6 4.64 4.68 12.79
N ILE A 7 5.19 4.66 11.58
CA ILE A 7 4.50 5.08 10.36
C ILE A 7 4.44 3.91 9.39
N ILE A 8 3.24 3.55 8.93
CA ILE A 8 3.04 2.57 7.86
C ILE A 8 2.75 3.33 6.58
N VAL A 9 3.55 3.09 5.55
CA VAL A 9 3.39 3.70 4.22
C VAL A 9 2.83 2.65 3.26
N ILE A 10 1.67 2.92 2.67
CA ILE A 10 1.11 2.15 1.56
C ILE A 10 1.11 3.00 0.29
N GLY A 11 1.40 2.40 -0.86
CA GLY A 11 1.44 3.13 -2.13
C GLY A 11 1.42 2.22 -3.35
N LEU A 12 1.25 2.80 -4.52
CA LEU A 12 1.18 2.06 -5.79
C LEU A 12 2.54 1.58 -6.30
N GLN A 13 3.61 2.29 -5.94
CA GLN A 13 4.94 1.99 -6.42
C GLN A 13 5.63 1.04 -5.42
N PRO A 14 6.16 -0.10 -5.88
CA PRO A 14 6.95 -0.95 -5.01
C PRO A 14 8.33 -0.31 -4.78
N TRP A 15 8.96 -0.67 -3.67
CA TRP A 15 10.29 -0.20 -3.27
C TRP A 15 11.38 -0.57 -4.28
N ASP A 16 11.21 -1.65 -5.03
CA ASP A 16 12.20 -2.17 -6.00
C ASP A 16 12.06 -1.58 -7.41
N ILE A 17 11.26 -0.53 -7.60
CA ILE A 17 11.26 0.23 -8.86
C ILE A 17 12.61 0.96 -9.03
N GLU A 18 13.19 0.95 -10.22
CA GLU A 18 14.53 1.51 -10.49
C GLU A 18 14.54 3.04 -10.55
N ILE A 19 13.43 3.66 -10.95
CA ILE A 19 13.31 5.11 -11.00
C ILE A 19 13.15 5.71 -9.60
N GLY A 20 13.55 6.99 -9.48
CA GLY A 20 13.25 7.80 -8.30
C GLY A 20 11.75 7.82 -8.02
N SER A 21 11.39 7.74 -6.74
CA SER A 21 10.00 7.70 -6.30
C SER A 21 9.80 8.70 -5.17
N ASN A 22 8.87 9.63 -5.36
CA ASN A 22 8.48 10.59 -4.33
C ASN A 22 8.05 9.90 -3.03
N CYS A 23 7.32 8.78 -3.14
CA CYS A 23 6.87 7.99 -1.99
C CYS A 23 8.06 7.39 -1.20
N LYS A 24 9.09 6.88 -1.89
CA LYS A 24 10.32 6.42 -1.23
C LYS A 24 11.04 7.56 -0.53
N ASN A 25 11.14 8.72 -1.17
CA ASN A 25 11.79 9.91 -0.59
C ASN A 25 11.06 10.37 0.69
N ILE A 26 9.73 10.40 0.66
CA ILE A 26 8.91 10.70 1.85
C ILE A 26 9.15 9.66 2.96
N ALA A 27 9.18 8.37 2.62
CA ALA A 27 9.44 7.32 3.60
C ALA A 27 10.85 7.44 4.23
N MET A 28 11.87 7.77 3.44
CA MET A 28 13.22 8.05 3.94
C MET A 28 13.26 9.29 4.82
N GLU A 29 12.54 10.36 4.46
CA GLU A 29 12.44 11.58 5.27
C GLU A 29 11.75 11.30 6.61
N PHE A 30 10.66 10.54 6.61
CA PHE A 30 10.02 10.06 7.83
C PHE A 30 10.99 9.25 8.70
N ALA A 31 11.79 8.37 8.10
CA ALA A 31 12.70 7.47 8.80
C ALA A 31 13.83 8.18 9.56
N LYS A 32 14.14 9.44 9.25
CA LYS A 32 15.11 10.23 10.03
C LYS A 32 14.73 10.32 11.51
N ASN A 33 13.44 10.53 11.79
CA ASN A 33 12.94 10.79 13.15
C ASN A 33 11.89 9.77 13.64
N ASN A 34 11.44 8.86 12.78
CA ASN A 34 10.35 7.93 13.03
C ASN A 34 10.75 6.54 12.57
N ARG A 35 10.05 5.51 13.06
CA ARG A 35 10.18 4.16 12.52
C ARG A 35 9.16 3.97 11.42
N VAL A 36 9.57 3.42 10.29
CA VAL A 36 8.77 3.41 9.06
C VAL A 36 8.68 2.02 8.47
N LEU A 37 7.46 1.58 8.16
CA LEU A 37 7.16 0.36 7.42
C LEU A 37 6.64 0.70 6.04
N TYR A 38 7.47 0.52 5.02
CA TYR A 38 7.06 0.67 3.63
C TYR A 38 6.44 -0.64 3.12
N ILE A 39 5.18 -0.61 2.74
CA ILE A 39 4.43 -1.77 2.28
C ILE A 39 4.44 -1.81 0.75
N ASN A 40 5.02 -2.85 0.17
CA ASN A 40 4.90 -3.09 -1.26
C ASN A 40 3.47 -3.53 -1.63
N PRO A 41 2.89 -3.04 -2.75
CA PRO A 41 1.57 -3.46 -3.21
C PRO A 41 1.58 -4.96 -3.55
N PRO A 42 0.60 -5.77 -3.11
CA PRO A 42 0.64 -7.22 -3.28
C PRO A 42 0.70 -7.64 -4.76
N LEU A 43 1.22 -8.84 -5.03
CA LEU A 43 1.19 -9.39 -6.39
C LEU A 43 -0.25 -9.65 -6.83
N THR A 44 -0.49 -9.47 -8.13
CA THR A 44 -1.76 -9.85 -8.76
C THR A 44 -1.56 -11.03 -9.70
N PHE A 45 -2.59 -11.85 -9.91
CA PHE A 45 -2.53 -12.95 -10.89
C PHE A 45 -2.15 -12.44 -12.29
N HIS A 46 -2.70 -11.28 -12.69
CA HIS A 46 -2.35 -10.66 -13.96
C HIS A 46 -0.86 -10.28 -14.04
N ALA A 47 -0.31 -9.67 -12.99
CA ALA A 47 1.09 -9.29 -12.95
C ALA A 47 2.03 -10.50 -13.01
N ILE A 48 1.68 -11.59 -12.33
CA ILE A 48 2.44 -12.85 -12.39
C ILE A 48 2.42 -13.40 -13.81
N ARG A 49 1.24 -13.50 -14.44
CA ARG A 49 1.11 -14.03 -15.81
C ARG A 49 1.91 -13.20 -16.82
N LYS A 50 1.85 -11.87 -16.71
CA LYS A 50 2.50 -10.94 -17.64
C LYS A 50 4.03 -10.90 -17.47
N ASN A 51 4.52 -10.99 -16.23
CA ASN A 51 5.92 -10.73 -15.89
C ASN A 51 6.59 -11.93 -15.20
N ARG A 52 6.22 -13.16 -15.58
CA ARG A 52 6.70 -14.40 -14.93
C ARG A 52 8.22 -14.59 -14.93
N HIS A 53 8.90 -13.99 -15.91
CA HIS A 53 10.37 -14.03 -16.04
C HIS A 53 11.07 -12.83 -15.42
N ASN A 54 10.33 -11.89 -14.81
CA ASN A 54 10.92 -10.73 -14.17
C ASN A 54 11.42 -11.10 -12.77
N ASP A 55 12.69 -10.80 -12.47
CA ASP A 55 13.33 -11.10 -11.20
C ASP A 55 12.59 -10.56 -9.97
N LYS A 56 11.94 -9.39 -10.10
CA LYS A 56 11.12 -8.80 -9.03
C LYS A 56 9.90 -9.66 -8.74
N VAL A 57 9.27 -10.23 -9.77
CA VAL A 57 8.14 -11.16 -9.58
C VAL A 57 8.63 -12.47 -8.99
N ILE A 58 9.74 -13.02 -9.49
CA ILE A 58 10.34 -14.26 -8.97
C ILE A 58 10.69 -14.11 -7.49
N LYS A 59 11.37 -13.03 -7.09
CA LYS A 59 11.69 -12.71 -5.70
C LYS A 59 10.43 -12.73 -4.83
N ARG A 60 9.38 -12.06 -5.27
CA ARG A 60 8.12 -11.97 -4.51
C ARG A 60 7.40 -13.32 -4.41
N LEU A 61 7.48 -14.17 -5.42
CA LEU A 61 6.97 -15.54 -5.35
C LEU A 61 7.75 -16.39 -4.33
N LYS A 62 9.08 -16.27 -4.28
CA LYS A 62 9.91 -16.94 -3.25
C LYS A 62 9.54 -16.48 -1.84
N ILE A 63 9.31 -15.18 -1.65
CA ILE A 63 8.82 -14.62 -0.37
C ILE A 63 7.46 -15.20 0.01
N ILE A 64 6.51 -15.29 -0.94
CA ILE A 64 5.18 -15.88 -0.70
C ILE A 64 5.29 -17.35 -0.28
N LYS A 65 6.23 -18.10 -0.86
CA LYS A 65 6.52 -19.50 -0.48
C LYS A 65 7.25 -19.64 0.86
N GLY A 66 7.72 -18.53 1.45
CA GLY A 66 8.48 -18.54 2.70
C GLY A 66 9.96 -18.87 2.54
N GLU A 67 10.48 -18.92 1.30
CA GLU A 67 11.90 -19.18 1.02
C GLU A 67 12.79 -17.97 1.36
N ILE A 68 12.21 -16.77 1.36
CA ILE A 68 12.90 -15.50 1.67
C ILE A 68 12.06 -14.74 2.70
N SER A 69 12.73 -14.00 3.59
CA SER A 69 12.06 -13.07 4.51
C SER A 69 11.19 -12.09 3.73
N ASP A 70 10.02 -11.76 4.28
CA ASP A 70 9.11 -10.75 3.76
C ASP A 70 9.39 -9.35 4.29
N ILE A 71 10.09 -9.24 5.41
CA ILE A 71 10.50 -7.98 6.02
C ILE A 71 12.01 -7.83 5.84
N HIS A 72 12.41 -6.71 5.24
CA HIS A 72 13.81 -6.35 5.07
C HIS A 72 14.04 -4.98 5.71
N GLN A 73 14.96 -4.91 6.66
CA GLN A 73 15.44 -3.64 7.17
C GLN A 73 16.46 -3.07 6.19
N ILE A 74 16.18 -1.89 5.66
CA ILE A 74 17.05 -1.24 4.68
C ILE A 74 17.79 -0.03 5.26
N GLU A 75 17.25 0.55 6.34
CA GLU A 75 17.90 1.58 7.16
C GLU A 75 17.57 1.32 8.64
N PRO A 76 18.30 1.92 9.60
CA PRO A 76 18.07 1.68 11.03
C PRO A 76 16.61 1.85 11.50
N LYS A 77 15.84 2.72 10.83
CA LYS A 77 14.43 2.98 11.15
C LYS A 77 13.48 2.77 9.97
N LEU A 78 13.90 2.08 8.91
CA LEU A 78 13.08 1.83 7.72
C LEU A 78 13.09 0.35 7.34
N TRP A 79 11.90 -0.22 7.28
CA TRP A 79 11.66 -1.59 6.84
C TRP A 79 10.83 -1.59 5.57
N VAL A 80 11.16 -2.46 4.64
CA VAL A 80 10.38 -2.75 3.44
C VAL A 80 9.71 -4.11 3.64
N PHE A 81 8.39 -4.14 3.48
CA PHE A 81 7.57 -5.33 3.62
C PHE A 81 6.98 -5.78 2.29
N TYR A 82 7.07 -7.08 2.02
CA TYR A 82 6.49 -7.77 0.89
C TYR A 82 5.35 -8.69 1.37
N PRO A 83 4.07 -8.30 1.19
CA PRO A 83 2.94 -9.12 1.63
C PRO A 83 2.98 -10.53 1.02
N LYS A 84 2.78 -11.56 1.86
CA LYS A 84 2.75 -12.97 1.43
C LYS A 84 1.40 -13.38 0.84
N ILE A 85 0.83 -12.54 -0.01
CA ILE A 85 -0.48 -12.76 -0.64
C ILE A 85 -0.45 -12.45 -2.13
N ILE A 86 -1.33 -13.16 -2.86
CA ILE A 86 -1.69 -12.85 -4.24
C ILE A 86 -3.17 -12.47 -4.24
N ILE A 87 -3.49 -11.34 -4.86
CA ILE A 87 -4.86 -10.84 -4.98
C ILE A 87 -5.38 -10.93 -6.43
N PRO A 88 -6.68 -11.15 -6.64
CA PRO A 88 -7.30 -11.06 -7.94
C PRO A 88 -7.29 -9.63 -8.50
N SER A 89 -7.02 -9.51 -9.80
CA SER A 89 -7.27 -8.29 -10.57
C SER A 89 -8.78 -8.17 -10.83
N ILE A 90 -9.44 -7.22 -10.19
CA ILE A 90 -10.91 -7.08 -10.21
C ILE A 90 -11.42 -5.86 -10.98
N ASN A 91 -10.51 -5.03 -11.52
CA ASN A 91 -10.87 -3.77 -12.18
C ASN A 91 -11.79 -3.95 -13.41
N TRP A 92 -11.76 -5.13 -14.04
CA TRP A 92 -12.59 -5.46 -15.20
C TRP A 92 -14.09 -5.63 -14.85
N ILE A 93 -14.42 -5.88 -13.58
CA ILE A 93 -15.81 -6.07 -13.12
C ILE A 93 -16.60 -4.77 -13.35
N ARG A 94 -17.75 -4.86 -14.02
CA ARG A 94 -18.66 -3.72 -14.28
C ARG A 94 -19.74 -3.59 -13.22
N CYS A 95 -20.03 -4.67 -12.52
CA CYS A 95 -21.05 -4.71 -11.49
C CYS A 95 -20.51 -4.10 -10.18
N ASP A 96 -21.07 -2.95 -9.79
CA ASP A 96 -20.59 -2.13 -8.69
C ASP A 96 -20.57 -2.84 -7.33
N TRP A 97 -21.66 -3.52 -6.97
CA TRP A 97 -21.75 -4.21 -5.68
C TRP A 97 -20.74 -5.37 -5.61
N LEU A 98 -20.58 -6.11 -6.71
CA LEU A 98 -19.64 -7.22 -6.78
C LEU A 98 -18.19 -6.73 -6.70
N PHE A 99 -17.87 -5.62 -7.39
CA PHE A 99 -16.58 -4.98 -7.27
C PHE A 99 -16.33 -4.52 -5.82
N ASP A 100 -17.29 -3.85 -5.18
CA ASP A 100 -17.13 -3.33 -3.81
C ASP A 100 -16.84 -4.46 -2.82
N VAL A 101 -17.57 -5.59 -2.91
CA VAL A 101 -17.37 -6.79 -2.08
C VAL A 101 -15.99 -7.40 -2.29
N LEU A 102 -15.58 -7.61 -3.55
CA LEU A 102 -14.27 -8.21 -3.84
C LEU A 102 -13.11 -7.28 -3.49
N ASN A 103 -13.27 -5.97 -3.67
CA ASN A 103 -12.28 -4.99 -3.25
C ASN A 103 -12.12 -5.00 -1.73
N GLN A 104 -13.23 -5.08 -0.98
CA GLN A 104 -13.20 -5.21 0.47
C GLN A 104 -12.49 -6.50 0.91
N GLN A 105 -12.72 -7.64 0.24
CA GLN A 105 -11.99 -8.88 0.52
C GLN A 105 -10.49 -8.76 0.25
N ASN A 106 -10.10 -8.12 -0.85
CA ASN A 106 -8.68 -7.84 -1.16
C ASN A 106 -8.04 -6.98 -0.06
N ASN A 107 -8.75 -5.93 0.38
CA ASN A 107 -8.31 -5.09 1.49
C ASN A 107 -8.18 -5.89 2.80
N LYS A 108 -9.13 -6.75 3.13
CA LYS A 108 -9.08 -7.58 4.36
C LYS A 108 -7.85 -8.48 4.36
N ARG A 109 -7.57 -9.15 3.25
CA ARG A 109 -6.38 -10.02 3.10
C ARG A 109 -5.09 -9.22 3.18
N PHE A 110 -5.04 -8.06 2.52
CA PHE A 110 -3.87 -7.17 2.56
C PHE A 110 -3.60 -6.63 3.95
N ALA A 111 -4.63 -6.14 4.65
CA ALA A 111 -4.53 -5.65 6.01
C ALA A 111 -4.11 -6.74 7.01
N LYS A 112 -4.52 -8.00 6.79
CA LYS A 112 -4.06 -9.13 7.62
C LYS A 112 -2.54 -9.27 7.57
N GLU A 113 -1.94 -9.18 6.39
CA GLU A 113 -0.49 -9.24 6.22
C GLU A 113 0.22 -8.02 6.83
N ILE A 114 -0.32 -6.81 6.61
CA ILE A 114 0.24 -5.59 7.23
C ILE A 114 0.19 -5.71 8.76
N ASN A 115 -0.92 -6.17 9.33
CA ASN A 115 -1.05 -6.34 10.78
C ASN A 115 -0.07 -7.39 11.32
N ARG A 116 0.23 -8.46 10.57
CA ARG A 116 1.27 -9.43 10.95
C ARG A 116 2.65 -8.76 11.01
N ALA A 117 3.01 -7.97 9.99
CA ALA A 117 4.28 -7.23 9.98
C ALA A 117 4.34 -6.16 11.09
N LYS A 118 3.23 -5.43 11.28
CA LYS A 118 3.04 -4.44 12.35
C LYS A 118 3.33 -5.05 13.72
N THR A 119 2.72 -6.20 14.02
CA THR A 119 2.94 -6.91 15.29
C THR A 119 4.36 -7.46 15.41
N SER A 120 4.91 -8.05 14.34
CA SER A 120 6.27 -8.60 14.34
C SER A 120 7.35 -7.56 14.62
N LEU A 121 7.13 -6.31 14.18
CA LEU A 121 8.05 -5.20 14.41
C LEU A 121 7.70 -4.43 15.69
N GLY A 122 6.66 -4.83 16.44
CA GLY A 122 6.22 -4.12 17.64
C GLY A 122 5.76 -2.69 17.37
N PHE A 123 5.17 -2.43 16.20
CA PHE A 123 4.61 -1.13 15.87
C PHE A 123 3.29 -0.89 16.62
N LYS A 124 3.20 0.28 17.27
CA LYS A 124 2.05 0.69 18.09
C LYS A 124 1.59 2.08 17.69
N ASP A 125 0.31 2.36 17.90
CA ASP A 125 -0.30 3.68 17.67
C ASP A 125 0.08 4.29 16.31
N VAL A 126 -0.01 3.45 15.27
CA VAL A 126 0.58 3.75 13.98
C VAL A 126 -0.13 4.90 13.27
N ILE A 127 0.65 5.70 12.55
CA ILE A 127 0.13 6.60 11.53
C ILE A 127 0.15 5.84 10.21
N LEU A 128 -1.00 5.78 9.53
CA LEU A 128 -1.09 5.18 8.20
C LEU A 128 -1.00 6.30 7.16
N PHE A 129 0.03 6.25 6.32
CA PHE A 129 0.24 7.16 5.21
C PHE A 129 -0.08 6.43 3.90
N ASN A 130 -1.10 6.87 3.18
CA ASN A 130 -1.52 6.31 1.91
C ASN A 130 -1.16 7.23 0.74
N ASP A 131 -0.16 6.83 -0.05
CA ASP A 131 0.27 7.47 -1.28
C ASP A 131 -0.57 6.97 -2.48
N ASN A 132 -1.65 7.70 -2.80
CA ASN A 132 -2.51 7.48 -3.97
C ASN A 132 -3.10 6.07 -4.13
N HIS A 133 -3.08 5.22 -3.09
CA HIS A 133 -3.55 3.85 -3.20
C HIS A 133 -5.08 3.77 -3.04
N ILE A 134 -5.83 4.21 -4.04
CA ILE A 134 -7.30 4.34 -3.98
C ILE A 134 -7.99 3.02 -3.58
N PHE A 135 -7.68 1.92 -4.27
CA PHE A 135 -8.43 0.66 -4.12
C PHE A 135 -8.12 -0.08 -2.81
N LEU A 136 -6.84 -0.36 -2.54
CA LEU A 136 -6.41 -1.04 -1.31
C LEU A 136 -6.21 -0.10 -0.13
N GLY A 137 -6.45 1.21 -0.27
CA GLY A 137 -6.48 2.15 0.84
C GLY A 137 -7.87 2.29 1.48
N LEU A 138 -8.94 2.13 0.69
CA LEU A 138 -10.32 2.46 1.06
C LEU A 138 -10.82 1.85 2.39
N TYR A 139 -10.36 0.64 2.75
CA TYR A 139 -10.78 -0.04 3.98
C TYR A 139 -9.66 -0.19 5.01
N MET A 140 -8.48 0.39 4.76
CA MET A 140 -7.33 0.22 5.65
C MET A 140 -7.56 0.86 7.01
N LYS A 141 -8.25 2.00 7.09
CA LYS A 141 -8.62 2.60 8.38
C LYS A 141 -9.38 1.62 9.27
N ASN A 142 -10.35 0.89 8.71
CA ASN A 142 -11.16 -0.09 9.43
C ASN A 142 -10.35 -1.32 9.90
N TYR A 143 -9.39 -1.78 9.09
CA TYR A 143 -8.67 -3.03 9.36
C TYR A 143 -7.33 -2.87 10.09
N ILE A 144 -6.63 -1.76 9.86
CA ILE A 144 -5.36 -1.44 10.53
C ILE A 144 -5.63 -0.74 11.86
N LYS A 145 -6.73 0.02 11.94
CA LYS A 145 -7.10 0.89 13.06
C LYS A 145 -5.94 1.83 13.46
N PRO A 146 -5.43 2.65 12.53
CA PRO A 146 -4.35 3.58 12.83
C PRO A 146 -4.83 4.66 13.79
N GLN A 147 -3.90 5.26 14.54
CA GLN A 147 -4.20 6.46 15.34
C GLN A 147 -4.57 7.64 14.43
N PHE A 148 -3.96 7.70 13.25
CA PHE A 148 -4.20 8.76 12.27
C PHE A 148 -4.03 8.23 10.85
N TYR A 149 -4.97 8.54 9.96
CA TYR A 149 -4.95 8.12 8.56
C TYR A 149 -4.80 9.31 7.60
N ILE A 150 -3.65 9.37 6.93
CA ILE A 150 -3.33 10.40 5.94
C ILE A 150 -3.52 9.82 4.55
N TYR A 151 -4.31 10.49 3.72
CA TYR A 151 -4.39 10.23 2.29
C TYR A 151 -3.65 11.31 1.51
N TYR A 152 -2.62 10.91 0.78
CA TYR A 152 -1.81 11.78 -0.07
C TYR A 152 -2.17 11.58 -1.53
N ILE A 153 -2.71 12.64 -2.13
CA ILE A 153 -3.03 12.75 -3.56
C ILE A 153 -1.83 13.41 -4.25
N ARG A 154 -0.88 12.58 -4.68
CA ARG A 154 0.28 12.91 -5.51
C ARG A 154 -0.03 13.07 -7.00
N ASP A 155 -0.88 12.21 -7.55
CA ASP A 155 -1.15 12.14 -9.00
C ASP A 155 -2.67 12.19 -9.25
N ASN A 156 -3.09 12.85 -10.33
CA ASN A 156 -4.48 12.79 -10.81
C ASN A 156 -4.75 11.47 -11.53
N LEU A 157 -4.80 10.37 -10.76
CA LEU A 157 -4.99 9.03 -11.30
C LEU A 157 -6.31 8.86 -12.04
N ILE A 158 -7.35 9.58 -11.64
CA ILE A 158 -8.71 9.49 -12.21
C ILE A 158 -8.74 9.85 -13.70
N ASN A 159 -7.80 10.63 -14.20
CA ASN A 159 -7.68 10.90 -15.63
C ASN A 159 -7.25 9.67 -16.45
N ASN A 160 -6.61 8.68 -15.83
CA ASN A 160 -6.26 7.43 -16.50
C ASN A 160 -7.48 6.49 -16.56
N PRO A 161 -7.84 5.94 -17.74
CA PRO A 161 -9.01 5.07 -17.89
C PRO A 161 -9.06 3.87 -16.94
N TYR A 162 -7.89 3.32 -16.57
CA TYR A 162 -7.80 2.22 -15.63
C TYR A 162 -8.38 2.59 -14.26
N TRP A 163 -8.00 3.75 -13.73
CA TRP A 163 -8.46 4.21 -12.42
C TRP A 163 -9.85 4.84 -12.51
N LYS A 164 -10.15 5.59 -13.59
CA LYS A 164 -11.41 6.32 -13.78
C LYS A 164 -12.65 5.48 -13.47
N LYS A 165 -12.67 4.23 -13.96
CA LYS A 165 -13.83 3.33 -13.88
C LYS A 165 -14.43 3.20 -12.48
N HIS A 166 -13.59 2.88 -11.50
CA HIS A 166 -14.02 2.70 -10.10
C HIS A 166 -13.53 3.82 -9.20
N GLY A 167 -12.43 4.48 -9.56
CA GLY A 167 -11.81 5.55 -8.80
C GLY A 167 -12.72 6.76 -8.60
N LEU A 168 -13.52 7.13 -9.60
CA LEU A 168 -14.49 8.26 -9.48
C LEU A 168 -15.43 8.10 -8.29
N LYS A 169 -15.78 6.86 -7.95
CA LYS A 169 -16.63 6.51 -6.82
C LYS A 169 -15.84 6.29 -5.53
N LEU A 170 -14.70 5.61 -5.61
CA LEU A 170 -13.96 5.17 -4.42
C LEU A 170 -13.07 6.26 -3.81
N GLU A 171 -12.50 7.15 -4.63
CA GLU A 171 -11.61 8.20 -4.13
C GLU A 171 -12.35 9.21 -3.23
N PRO A 172 -13.55 9.72 -3.58
CA PRO A 172 -14.33 10.55 -2.65
C PRO A 172 -14.66 9.83 -1.34
N ARG A 173 -14.96 8.53 -1.39
CA ARG A 173 -15.20 7.71 -0.18
C ARG A 173 -13.94 7.54 0.66
N LEU A 174 -12.78 7.43 0.02
CA LEU A 174 -11.49 7.35 0.70
C LEU A 174 -11.14 8.69 1.37
N ILE A 175 -11.34 9.81 0.67
CA ILE A 175 -11.18 11.18 1.18
C ILE A 175 -12.03 11.38 2.44
N GLN A 176 -13.32 11.01 2.40
CA GLN A 176 -14.22 11.11 3.56
C GLN A 176 -13.78 10.29 4.77
N LYS A 177 -13.03 9.21 4.55
CA LYS A 177 -12.53 8.33 5.62
C LYS A 177 -11.20 8.78 6.19
N ALA A 178 -10.36 9.47 5.41
CA ALA A 178 -9.07 9.95 5.88
C ALA A 178 -9.24 11.01 6.97
N ASP A 179 -8.32 11.04 7.93
CA ASP A 179 -8.28 12.09 8.96
C ASP A 179 -7.63 13.37 8.42
N LEU A 180 -6.75 13.23 7.43
CA LEU A 180 -6.13 14.32 6.70
C LEU A 180 -5.95 13.94 5.24
N VAL A 181 -6.34 14.84 4.35
CA VAL A 181 -6.01 14.75 2.93
C VAL A 181 -4.99 15.81 2.60
N ILE A 182 -3.89 15.40 1.98
CA ILE A 182 -2.86 16.29 1.46
C ILE A 182 -2.68 16.05 -0.03
N SER A 183 -2.29 17.08 -0.76
CA SER A 183 -1.91 16.97 -2.15
C SER A 183 -0.61 17.73 -2.39
N ASN A 184 0.11 17.34 -3.43
CA ASN A 184 1.13 18.20 -4.02
C ASN A 184 0.46 19.20 -4.97
N SER A 185 1.03 20.38 -5.08
CA SER A 185 0.69 21.32 -6.14
C SER A 185 1.59 21.04 -7.34
N THR A 186 1.01 21.14 -8.54
CA THR A 186 1.74 21.41 -9.78
C THR A 186 1.65 22.89 -10.06
#